data_AF-A0A836KFB0-F1
#
_entry.id   AF-A0A836KFB0-F1
#
_cell.length_a   1.000
_cell.length_b   1.000
_cell.length_c   1.000
_cell.angle_alpha   90.00
_cell.angle_beta   90.00
_cell.angle_gamma   90.00
#
_symmetry.space_group_name_H-M   'P 1'
#
loop_
_entity.id
_entity.type
_entity.pdbx_description
1 polymer ?
#
loop_
_entity_poly.entity_id
_entity_poly.type
_entity_poly.pdbx_seq_one_letter_code
_entity_poly.pdbx_strand_id
1 'polypeptide(L)'
;MPMVDYMRDHLQSADVALTFPCYSTKMHAKLWATRADERVVAQGRIMLSDRTDVVLADEQRWDSNAFTMMERGGKVFDCGVGDRKGFLTAVLALTPPFQAMRLPRRAHYAVALDEEVGGIRLSI
;
A
#
# COMPACT_ATOMS: atom_id res chain seq x y z
N MET A 1 9.29 -10.94 -0.19
CA MET A 1 7.84 -10.96 0.13
C MET A 1 7.12 -10.46 -1.11
N PRO A 2 6.43 -11.32 -1.87
CA PRO A 2 5.99 -10.99 -3.24
C PRO A 2 5.26 -9.65 -3.36
N MET A 3 4.38 -9.31 -2.41
CA MET A 3 3.63 -8.05 -2.43
C MET A 3 4.50 -6.81 -2.14
N VAL A 4 5.42 -6.89 -1.18
CA VAL A 4 6.34 -5.78 -0.88
C VAL A 4 7.32 -5.56 -2.03
N ASP A 5 7.76 -6.65 -2.66
CA ASP A 5 8.66 -6.59 -3.81
C ASP A 5 7.95 -5.96 -5.02
N TYR A 6 6.69 -6.37 -5.31
CA TYR A 6 5.86 -5.71 -6.34
C TYR A 6 5.70 -4.21 -6.09
N MET A 7 5.41 -3.80 -4.85
CA MET A 7 5.22 -2.39 -4.51
C MET A 7 6.52 -1.59 -4.64
N ARG A 8 7.66 -2.17 -4.25
CA ARG A 8 8.99 -1.58 -4.47
C ARG A 8 9.19 -1.30 -5.95
N ASP A 9 9.03 -2.32 -6.78
CA ASP A 9 9.32 -2.25 -8.20
C ASP A 9 8.38 -1.25 -8.90
N HIS A 10 7.08 -1.28 -8.53
CA HIS A 10 6.09 -0.34 -9.05
C HIS A 10 6.42 1.12 -8.70
N LEU A 11 6.73 1.41 -7.43
CA LEU A 11 7.06 2.77 -7.00
C LEU A 11 8.40 3.26 -7.57
N GLN A 12 9.39 2.38 -7.72
CA GLN A 12 10.64 2.67 -8.42
C GLN A 12 10.41 3.02 -9.88
N SER A 13 9.57 2.25 -10.58
CA SER A 13 9.23 2.53 -11.98
C SER A 13 8.52 3.87 -12.17
N ALA A 14 7.88 4.38 -11.12
CA ALA A 14 7.22 5.68 -11.09
C ALA A 14 8.11 6.82 -10.54
N ASP A 15 9.44 6.61 -10.44
CA ASP A 15 10.42 7.60 -9.98
C ASP A 15 10.11 8.17 -8.57
N VAL A 16 9.52 7.34 -7.70
CA VAL A 16 9.33 7.70 -6.28
C VAL A 16 10.61 7.38 -5.52
N ALA A 17 11.16 8.36 -4.80
CA ALA A 17 12.27 8.11 -3.90
C ALA A 17 11.85 7.15 -2.78
N LEU A 18 12.43 5.95 -2.79
CA LEU A 18 12.14 4.93 -1.80
C LEU A 18 13.14 5.03 -0.65
N THR A 19 12.61 5.08 0.57
CA THR A 19 13.43 4.93 1.78
C THR A 19 12.94 3.67 2.46
N PHE A 20 13.60 2.54 2.22
CA PHE A 20 13.33 1.33 2.97
C PHE A 20 14.00 1.46 4.34
N PRO A 21 13.27 1.57 5.47
CA PRO A 21 13.88 1.34 6.77
C PRO A 21 14.39 -0.10 6.77
N CYS A 22 15.71 -0.25 6.67
CA CYS A 22 16.35 -1.54 6.53
C CYS A 22 16.18 -2.36 7.80
N TYR A 23 16.06 -3.65 7.57
CA TYR A 23 15.59 -4.69 8.47
C TYR A 23 16.73 -5.13 9.40
N SER A 24 16.88 -4.52 10.56
CA SER A 24 17.62 -5.13 11.67
C SER A 24 16.64 -5.39 12.81
N THR A 25 16.04 -6.58 12.76
CA THR A 25 15.35 -7.24 13.90
C THR A 25 14.29 -6.41 14.62
N LYS A 26 13.01 -6.69 14.32
CA LYS A 26 11.82 -6.26 15.09
C LYS A 26 11.49 -4.76 15.07
N MET A 27 11.15 -4.22 13.91
CA MET A 27 10.31 -3.01 13.77
C MET A 27 9.92 -2.85 12.29
N HIS A 28 8.78 -2.29 11.88
CA HIS A 28 7.45 -2.87 11.95
C HIS A 28 6.46 -2.16 10.98
N ALA A 29 6.94 -1.20 10.19
CA ALA A 29 6.42 -0.87 8.86
C ALA A 29 7.42 -1.39 7.81
N LYS A 30 6.97 -2.05 6.73
CA LYS A 30 7.90 -2.70 5.76
C LYS A 30 8.11 -1.94 4.46
N LEU A 31 7.32 -0.90 4.19
CA LEU A 31 7.56 -0.01 3.06
C LEU A 31 7.27 1.44 3.47
N TRP A 32 8.28 2.29 3.29
CA TRP A 32 8.15 3.74 3.34
C TRP A 32 8.66 4.32 2.02
N ALA A 33 7.84 5.14 1.38
CA ALA A 33 8.22 5.84 0.17
C ALA A 33 7.90 7.31 0.33
N THR A 34 8.77 8.19 -0.14
CA THR A 34 8.51 9.62 -0.11
C THR A 34 8.60 10.15 -1.51
N ARG A 35 7.54 10.83 -1.94
CA ARG A 35 7.64 11.60 -3.17
C ARG A 35 8.57 12.80 -2.94
N ALA A 36 9.68 12.82 -3.67
CA ALA A 36 10.60 13.94 -3.67
C ALA A 36 10.00 15.05 -4.55
N ASP A 37 9.33 16.02 -3.93
CA ASP A 37 9.00 17.28 -4.60
C ASP A 37 9.74 18.40 -3.84
N GLU A 38 10.83 18.87 -4.45
CA GLU A 38 11.66 19.97 -3.93
C GLU A 38 10.93 21.32 -3.98
N ARG A 39 9.84 21.40 -4.75
CA ARG A 39 9.04 22.62 -4.95
C ARG A 39 7.88 22.71 -3.96
N VAL A 40 7.83 21.85 -2.94
CA VAL A 40 6.85 21.91 -1.85
C VAL A 40 7.10 23.15 -1.01
N VAL A 41 6.10 24.02 -0.95
CA VAL A 41 6.19 25.34 -0.32
C VAL A 41 5.44 25.40 1.02
N ALA A 42 4.45 24.53 1.23
CA ALA A 42 3.61 24.56 2.43
C ALA A 42 4.15 23.64 3.54
N GLN A 43 3.90 24.05 4.79
CA GLN A 43 4.12 23.21 5.96
C GLN A 43 3.11 22.05 6.00
N GLY A 44 3.54 20.91 6.53
CA GLY A 44 2.74 19.68 6.66
C GLY A 44 3.05 18.62 5.60
N ARG A 45 2.64 17.39 5.90
CA ARG A 45 2.87 16.19 5.09
C ARG A 45 1.58 15.39 4.99
N ILE A 46 1.36 14.75 3.85
CA ILE A 46 0.24 13.82 3.63
C ILE A 46 0.79 12.40 3.76
N MET A 47 0.08 11.55 4.51
CA MET A 47 0.41 10.13 4.65
C MET A 47 -0.67 9.29 3.96
N LEU A 48 -0.26 8.53 2.95
CA LEU A 48 -1.05 7.48 2.33
C LEU A 48 -0.68 6.17 3.04
N SER A 49 -1.39 5.86 4.11
CA SER A 49 -1.13 4.66 4.92
C SER A 49 -2.05 3.51 4.56
N ASP A 50 -1.51 2.31 4.51
CA ASP A 50 -2.22 1.08 4.18
C ASP A 50 -1.58 -0.16 4.83
N ARG A 51 -2.12 -1.34 4.53
CA ARG A 51 -1.62 -2.66 4.92
C ARG A 51 -1.67 -3.66 3.77
N THR A 52 -0.89 -4.73 3.87
CA THR A 52 -0.93 -5.81 2.85
C THR A 52 -1.56 -7.10 3.32
N ASP A 53 -1.55 -7.36 4.62
CA ASP A 53 -2.16 -8.55 5.22
C ASP A 53 -3.67 -8.54 5.01
N VAL A 54 -4.29 -9.70 5.17
CA VAL A 54 -5.74 -9.92 5.12
C VAL A 54 -6.08 -10.99 6.15
N VAL A 55 -7.29 -10.98 6.69
CA VAL A 55 -7.80 -12.11 7.47
C VAL A 55 -7.76 -13.42 6.66
N LEU A 56 -7.72 -14.55 7.37
CA LEU A 56 -7.88 -15.85 6.74
C LEU A 56 -9.27 -15.96 6.09
N ALA A 57 -9.31 -16.47 4.87
CA ALA A 57 -10.55 -16.78 4.18
C ALA A 57 -11.04 -18.19 4.56
N ASP A 58 -12.28 -18.29 5.01
CA ASP A 58 -12.98 -19.57 5.16
C ASP A 58 -13.50 -20.01 3.78
N GLU A 59 -12.75 -20.87 3.09
CA GLU A 59 -13.05 -21.30 1.71
C GLU A 59 -14.46 -21.88 1.55
N GLN A 60 -15.06 -22.44 2.61
CA GLN A 60 -16.42 -22.99 2.55
C GLN A 60 -17.51 -21.93 2.39
N ARG A 61 -17.19 -20.66 2.68
CA ARG A 61 -18.11 -19.52 2.55
C ARG A 61 -17.98 -18.77 1.23
N TRP A 62 -17.00 -19.13 0.41
CA TRP A 62 -16.76 -18.45 -0.87
C TRP A 62 -17.30 -19.27 -2.04
N ASP A 63 -18.02 -18.61 -2.95
CA ASP A 63 -18.49 -19.21 -4.20
C ASP A 63 -17.35 -19.53 -5.19
N SER A 64 -16.18 -18.95 -4.97
CA SER A 64 -14.98 -19.06 -5.81
C SER A 64 -13.73 -19.07 -4.93
N ASN A 65 -12.56 -19.37 -5.50
CA ASN A 65 -11.31 -19.29 -4.75
C ASN A 65 -11.12 -17.86 -4.19
N ALA A 66 -10.94 -17.75 -2.87
CA ALA A 66 -10.90 -16.48 -2.18
C ALA A 66 -9.66 -15.63 -2.48
N PHE A 67 -8.59 -16.21 -3.06
CA PHE A 67 -7.35 -15.52 -3.41
C PHE A 67 -7.14 -15.42 -4.92
N THR A 68 -8.17 -15.75 -5.70
CA THR A 68 -8.19 -15.57 -7.16
C THR A 68 -9.22 -14.52 -7.48
N MET A 69 -8.77 -13.38 -7.99
CA MET A 69 -9.66 -12.27 -8.34
C MET A 69 -10.66 -12.69 -9.42
N MET A 70 -11.95 -12.55 -9.11
CA MET A 70 -13.05 -12.86 -10.02
C MET A 70 -13.95 -11.65 -10.21
N GLU A 71 -14.25 -11.30 -11.45
CA GLU A 71 -15.23 -10.27 -11.79
C GLU A 71 -16.57 -10.91 -12.17
N ARG A 72 -17.67 -10.48 -11.53
CA ARG A 72 -19.03 -10.94 -11.83
C ARG A 72 -20.03 -9.80 -11.65
N GLY A 73 -20.74 -9.46 -12.72
CA GLY A 73 -21.78 -8.42 -12.68
C GLY A 73 -21.26 -7.03 -12.29
N GLY A 74 -20.06 -6.65 -12.77
CA GLY A 74 -19.43 -5.37 -12.45
C GLY A 74 -18.90 -5.26 -11.02
N LYS A 75 -18.76 -6.38 -10.30
CA LYS A 75 -18.17 -6.45 -8.96
C LYS A 75 -16.96 -7.37 -8.99
N VAL A 76 -15.94 -7.01 -8.20
CA VAL A 76 -14.72 -7.80 -8.01
C VAL A 76 -14.79 -8.53 -6.67
N PHE A 77 -14.51 -9.84 -6.70
CA PHE A 77 -14.53 -10.73 -5.55
C PHE A 77 -13.13 -11.31 -5.33
N ASP A 78 -12.52 -10.99 -4.18
CA ASP A 78 -11.22 -11.47 -3.73
C ASP A 78 -11.04 -11.11 -2.24
N CYS A 79 -10.31 -11.93 -1.50
CA CYS A 79 -9.99 -11.72 -0.10
C CYS A 79 -9.00 -10.56 0.02
N GLY A 80 -9.54 -9.41 0.42
CA GLY A 80 -8.78 -8.19 0.59
C GLY A 80 -9.18 -7.07 -0.36
N VAL A 81 -9.97 -7.31 -1.41
CA VAL A 81 -10.43 -6.24 -2.31
C VAL A 81 -11.19 -5.15 -1.56
N GLY A 82 -12.11 -5.55 -0.66
CA GLY A 82 -12.86 -4.63 0.19
C GLY A 82 -12.08 -4.12 1.40
N ASP A 83 -11.17 -4.92 1.96
CA ASP A 83 -10.41 -4.57 3.16
C ASP A 83 -8.96 -5.13 3.11
N ARG A 84 -7.98 -4.34 2.67
CA ARG A 84 -8.12 -3.00 2.05
C ARG A 84 -7.25 -2.81 0.81
N LYS A 85 -6.93 -3.92 0.13
CA LYS A 85 -6.13 -3.95 -1.11
C LYS A 85 -6.73 -3.09 -2.22
N GLY A 86 -8.04 -2.85 -2.24
CA GLY A 86 -8.66 -1.92 -3.18
C GLY A 86 -8.12 -0.49 -3.04
N PHE A 87 -7.98 0.00 -1.80
CA PHE A 87 -7.35 1.31 -1.54
C PHE A 87 -5.88 1.31 -1.94
N LEU A 88 -5.14 0.25 -1.57
CA LEU A 88 -3.72 0.12 -1.93
C LEU A 88 -3.51 0.20 -3.43
N THR A 89 -4.34 -0.53 -4.18
CA THR A 89 -4.31 -0.59 -5.63
C THR A 89 -4.60 0.79 -6.23
N ALA A 90 -5.60 1.50 -5.72
CA ALA A 90 -5.91 2.86 -6.17
C ALA A 90 -4.74 3.83 -5.91
N VAL A 91 -4.13 3.76 -4.73
CA VAL A 91 -2.95 4.59 -4.38
C VAL A 91 -1.77 4.31 -5.30
N LEU A 92 -1.46 3.03 -5.57
CA LEU A 92 -0.37 2.65 -6.47
C LEU A 92 -0.66 3.06 -7.92
N ALA A 93 -1.88 2.85 -8.40
CA ALA A 93 -2.31 3.24 -9.75
C ALA A 93 -2.28 4.76 -9.96
N LEU A 94 -2.58 5.54 -8.92
CA LEU A 94 -2.52 7.00 -8.96
C LEU A 94 -1.11 7.56 -8.76
N THR A 95 -0.11 6.74 -8.42
CA THR A 95 1.26 7.21 -8.20
C THR A 95 1.88 7.91 -9.42
N PRO A 96 1.84 7.35 -10.65
CA PRO A 96 2.38 8.04 -11.82
C PRO A 96 1.73 9.42 -12.11
N PRO A 97 0.40 9.57 -12.15
CA PRO A 97 -0.19 10.90 -12.33
C PRO A 97 0.06 11.81 -11.12
N PHE A 98 0.15 11.26 -9.90
CA PHE A 98 0.54 12.04 -8.71
C PHE A 98 1.93 12.64 -8.87
N GLN A 99 2.86 11.89 -9.46
CA GLN A 99 4.23 12.36 -9.73
C GLN A 99 4.31 13.50 -10.74
N ALA A 100 3.38 13.56 -11.70
CA ALA A 100 3.30 14.66 -12.66
C ALA A 100 2.64 15.92 -12.07
N MET A 101 1.86 15.80 -10.99
CA MET A 101 1.14 16.92 -10.39
C MET A 101 2.00 17.75 -9.45
N ARG A 102 1.83 19.07 -9.48
CA ARG A 102 2.43 19.97 -8.46
C ARG A 102 1.62 19.86 -7.17
N LEU A 103 2.13 19.14 -6.18
CA LEU A 103 1.45 19.00 -4.89
C LEU A 103 1.87 20.13 -3.95
N PRO A 104 0.93 20.72 -3.19
CA PRO A 104 1.27 21.77 -2.23
C PRO A 104 2.02 21.22 -1.01
N ARG A 105 2.01 19.89 -0.78
CA ARG A 105 2.61 19.21 0.38
C ARG A 105 3.32 17.93 -0.05
N ARG A 106 4.32 17.50 0.73
CA ARG A 106 5.00 16.21 0.54
C ARG A 106 4.05 15.06 0.87
N ALA A 107 4.09 14.01 0.05
CA ALA A 107 3.33 12.78 0.25
C ALA A 107 4.26 11.63 0.62
N HIS A 108 3.86 10.87 1.64
CA HIS A 108 4.52 9.65 2.08
C HIS A 108 3.58 8.47 1.88
N TYR A 109 4.14 7.32 1.53
CA TYR A 109 3.46 6.03 1.52
C TYR A 109 3.98 5.23 2.70
N ALA A 110 3.09 4.69 3.53
CA ALA A 110 3.45 3.86 4.68
C ALA A 110 2.61 2.59 4.70
N VAL A 111 3.25 1.43 4.70
CA VAL A 111 2.54 0.15 4.54
C VAL A 111 2.90 -0.83 5.66
N ALA A 112 1.88 -1.22 6.41
CA ALA A 112 1.93 -2.21 7.49
C ALA A 112 1.67 -3.64 6.97
N LEU A 113 1.95 -4.65 7.78
CA LEU A 113 1.74 -6.06 7.39
C LEU A 113 1.07 -6.92 8.47
N ASP A 114 0.59 -6.31 9.54
CA ASP A 114 0.07 -7.02 10.71
C ASP A 114 -1.12 -6.31 11.35
N GLU A 115 -1.82 -5.50 10.57
CA GLU A 115 -2.91 -4.68 11.10
C GLU A 115 -4.13 -5.55 11.47
N GLU A 116 -4.38 -6.65 10.74
CA GLU A 116 -5.47 -7.59 11.05
C GLU A 116 -5.28 -8.34 12.37
N VAL A 117 -4.04 -8.40 12.84
CA VAL A 117 -3.69 -8.98 14.15
C VAL A 117 -3.53 -7.91 15.23
N GLY A 118 -4.03 -6.69 14.98
CA GLY A 118 -4.08 -5.59 15.93
C GLY A 118 -2.96 -4.55 15.76
N GLY A 119 -2.21 -4.58 14.66
CA GLY A 119 -1.19 -3.57 14.37
C GLY A 119 -0.14 -3.45 15.47
N ILE A 120 0.15 -4.58 16.15
CA ILE A 120 1.01 -4.70 17.34
C ILE A 120 2.40 -4.10 17.08
N ARG A 121 2.71 -3.92 15.81
CA ARG A 121 4.00 -3.58 15.31
C ARG A 121 4.06 -2.12 14.82
N LEU A 122 2.98 -1.50 14.36
CA LEU A 122 3.05 -0.20 13.68
C LEU A 122 3.58 0.92 14.60
N SER A 123 4.79 1.41 14.28
CA SER A 123 5.42 2.60 14.87
C SER A 123 5.84 3.53 13.73
N ILE A 124 5.33 4.77 13.75
CA ILE A 124 5.58 5.82 12.73
C ILE A 124 6.59 6.82 13.27
#